data_AF-A0A7C6L8L2-F1
#
_entry.id   AF-A0A7C6L8L2-F1
#
_cell.length_a   1.000
_cell.length_b   1.000
_cell.length_c   1.000
_cell.angle_alpha   90.00
_cell.angle_beta   90.00
_cell.angle_gamma   90.00
#
_symmetry.space_group_name_H-M   'P 1'
#
loop_
_entity.id
_entity.type
_entity.pdbx_description
1 polymer ?
#
loop_
_entity_poly.entity_id
_entity_poly.type
_entity_poly.pdbx_seq_one_letter_code
_entity_poly.pdbx_strand_id
1 'polypeptide(L)'
;MKNIYYIGKGELTFEDLERIINENIKLELSQEAKERIQKCRDYLDKKMENQTEPIYGITTGFGSLCNRTISNNDLRTLQENLVKSHACSVGEEVKPVIVKLMFLLKAHALSLGYSGVQVETVQRMLDLFNNDILPVVYDKGSLGASGDLAPLANLFLPLIGVGDVYYKGQKRDIGRVLDEFGWEPIKLKSKEGLALLNGTQFMSAHGVFAIMKAQRLSKRADLIAAISLDAYDGHIEPFDEKLHLIRPHLGQLETSQNITKFLEGSELISREKKHVQDPYSFRCIPQVHGATKDAIAYVKSVLLTEINSVTDNPTIFPDEDQIISGGNFHGQPLAITFDFLAIALAELGNISERRVAQLILGHRGLPEFLVANPGLNSGFMIPQYVSASIVSQNKMYCYAASSDSIVSSNGQEDHVSMGATSAIKLLKVMDNLDLILSIELMNAAQAMEFRRPLKSSLLIEKTLKEYRKEVSFVKEDIVMYKEIHKTVAFLNRLQVDAL
;
A
#
# COMPACT_ATOMS: atom_id res chain seq x y z
N MET A 1 8.64 7.42 -29.00
CA MET A 1 9.03 8.43 -27.99
C MET A 1 9.79 7.71 -26.88
N LYS A 2 10.86 8.27 -26.32
CA LYS A 2 11.59 7.59 -25.23
C LYS A 2 10.63 7.46 -24.03
N ASN A 3 10.53 6.25 -23.46
CA ASN A 3 9.67 5.96 -22.32
C ASN A 3 10.30 6.49 -21.02
N ILE A 4 10.31 7.81 -20.86
CA ILE A 4 10.99 8.52 -19.77
C ILE A 4 9.97 9.35 -18.98
N TYR A 5 9.99 9.22 -17.66
CA TYR A 5 9.31 10.13 -16.73
C TYR A 5 10.32 11.09 -16.11
N TYR A 6 10.02 12.39 -16.16
CA TYR A 6 10.90 13.43 -15.65
C TYR A 6 10.50 13.82 -14.22
N ILE A 7 11.34 13.48 -13.25
CA ILE A 7 11.17 13.83 -11.84
C ILE A 7 11.37 15.34 -11.66
N GLY A 8 10.43 15.98 -10.95
CA GLY A 8 10.49 17.40 -10.59
C GLY A 8 9.89 18.38 -11.60
N LYS A 9 9.13 17.91 -12.60
CA LYS A 9 8.31 18.76 -13.49
C LYS A 9 6.96 19.20 -12.90
N GLY A 10 6.46 18.48 -11.90
CA GLY A 10 5.17 18.71 -11.27
C GLY A 10 4.95 17.73 -10.13
N GLU A 11 3.75 17.77 -9.56
CA GLU A 11 3.30 16.83 -8.54
C GLU A 11 3.17 15.42 -9.10
N LEU A 12 3.52 14.43 -8.29
CA LEU A 12 3.24 13.02 -8.54
C LEU A 12 1.75 12.73 -8.34
N THR A 13 1.18 11.98 -9.27
CA THR A 13 -0.17 11.42 -9.18
C THR A 13 -0.12 9.91 -8.95
N PHE A 14 -1.21 9.31 -8.47
CA PHE A 14 -1.28 7.85 -8.34
C PHE A 14 -1.22 7.16 -9.70
N GLU A 15 -1.74 7.82 -10.73
CA GLU A 15 -1.74 7.37 -12.11
C GLU A 15 -0.31 7.36 -12.67
N ASP A 16 0.51 8.37 -12.33
CA ASP A 16 1.95 8.35 -12.65
C ASP A 16 2.68 7.22 -11.94
N LEU A 17 2.43 7.02 -10.65
CA LEU A 17 3.05 5.96 -9.86
C LEU A 17 2.69 4.57 -10.41
N GLU A 18 1.41 4.35 -10.73
CA GLU A 18 0.95 3.10 -11.33
C GLU A 18 1.61 2.85 -12.68
N ARG A 19 1.70 3.88 -13.52
CA ARG A 19 2.37 3.80 -14.82
C ARG A 19 3.86 3.48 -14.67
N ILE A 20 4.58 4.20 -13.81
CA ILE A 20 6.03 4.01 -13.59
C ILE A 20 6.35 2.61 -13.07
N ILE A 21 5.50 2.06 -12.21
CA ILE A 21 5.73 0.74 -11.60
C ILE A 21 5.37 -0.41 -12.54
N ASN A 22 4.30 -0.27 -13.34
CA ASN A 22 3.82 -1.34 -14.21
C ASN A 22 4.44 -1.31 -15.62
N GLU A 23 4.92 -0.14 -16.06
CA GLU A 23 5.57 0.03 -17.34
C GLU A 23 7.08 0.14 -17.16
N ASN A 24 7.87 -0.29 -18.15
CA ASN A 24 9.32 -0.16 -18.12
C ASN A 24 9.74 1.30 -18.43
N ILE A 25 9.40 2.21 -17.53
CA ILE A 25 9.67 3.65 -17.64
C ILE A 25 11.00 3.97 -16.96
N LYS A 26 11.84 4.70 -17.67
CA LYS A 26 13.07 5.26 -17.10
C LYS A 26 12.77 6.58 -16.39
N LEU A 27 13.44 6.82 -15.27
CA LEU A 27 13.37 8.06 -14.52
C LEU A 27 14.58 8.94 -14.84
N GLU A 28 14.33 10.21 -15.12
CA GLU A 28 15.38 11.23 -15.27
C GLU A 28 15.00 12.47 -14.46
N LEU A 29 15.97 13.16 -13.86
CA LEU A 29 15.72 14.47 -13.29
C LEU A 29 15.40 15.48 -14.41
N SER A 30 14.36 16.29 -14.22
CA SER A 30 14.11 17.43 -15.09
C SER A 30 15.22 18.48 -14.94
N GLN A 31 15.37 19.36 -15.93
CA GLN A 31 16.38 20.41 -15.87
C GLN A 31 16.11 21.38 -14.70
N GLU A 32 14.85 21.73 -14.51
CA GLU A 32 14.36 22.60 -13.43
C GLU A 32 14.63 21.96 -12.05
N ALA A 33 14.47 20.64 -11.94
CA ALA A 33 14.79 19.91 -10.72
C ALA A 33 16.28 19.96 -10.38
N LYS A 34 17.15 19.77 -11.39
CA LYS A 34 18.61 19.89 -11.22
C LYS A 34 18.99 21.28 -10.74
N GLU A 35 18.39 22.31 -11.33
CA GLU A 35 18.63 23.71 -10.96
C GLU A 35 18.19 24.01 -9.51
N ARG A 36 17.02 23.53 -9.08
CA ARG A 36 16.57 23.68 -7.69
C ARG A 36 17.48 22.97 -6.69
N ILE A 37 17.85 21.72 -6.97
CA ILE A 37 18.78 20.96 -6.12
C ILE A 37 20.13 21.67 -6.02
N GLN A 38 20.69 22.09 -7.16
CA GLN A 38 21.99 22.75 -7.20
C GLN A 38 21.96 24.10 -6.47
N LYS A 39 20.92 24.92 -6.67
CA LYS A 39 20.72 26.18 -5.95
C LYS A 39 20.73 25.98 -4.44
N CYS A 40 20.02 24.96 -3.96
CA CYS A 40 19.96 24.61 -2.54
C CYS A 40 21.34 24.18 -2.00
N ARG A 41 22.06 23.35 -2.76
CA ARG A 41 23.40 22.88 -2.40
C ARG A 41 24.43 24.01 -2.35
N ASP A 42 24.43 24.87 -3.36
CA ASP A 42 25.34 26.02 -3.45
C ASP A 42 25.09 27.01 -2.32
N TYR A 43 23.82 27.26 -1.99
CA TYR A 43 23.45 28.06 -0.85
C TYR A 43 24.00 27.47 0.46
N LEU A 44 23.79 26.16 0.68
CA LEU A 44 24.28 25.51 1.89
C LEU A 44 25.81 25.55 1.98
N ASP A 45 26.51 25.22 0.88
CA ASP A 45 27.98 25.27 0.83
C ASP A 45 28.50 26.68 1.20
N LYS A 46 27.93 27.74 0.61
CA LYS A 46 28.30 29.14 0.91
C LYS A 46 27.97 29.57 2.34
N LYS A 47 26.80 29.17 2.86
CA LYS A 47 26.39 29.48 4.24
C LYS A 47 27.40 28.86 5.20
N MET A 48 27.84 27.63 4.93
CA MET A 48 28.77 26.89 5.78
C MET A 48 30.19 27.47 5.83
N GLU A 49 30.62 28.24 4.83
CA GLU A 49 31.93 28.92 4.85
C GLU A 49 32.02 30.00 5.94
N ASN A 50 30.90 30.65 6.25
CA ASN A 50 30.85 31.80 7.16
C ASN A 50 30.09 31.53 8.46
N GLN A 51 29.50 30.35 8.61
CA GLN A 51 28.64 30.01 9.74
C GLN A 51 29.48 29.63 10.97
N THR A 52 29.37 30.43 12.03
CA THR A 52 30.00 30.16 13.34
C THR A 52 29.05 29.47 14.32
N GLU A 53 27.73 29.64 14.14
CA GLU A 53 26.72 29.01 15.01
C GLU A 53 26.40 27.58 14.56
N PRO A 54 26.23 26.63 15.51
CA PRO A 54 25.89 25.25 15.17
C PRO A 54 24.54 25.12 14.46
N ILE A 55 24.46 24.30 13.41
CA ILE A 55 23.23 23.97 12.69
C ILE A 55 22.99 22.47 12.78
N TYR A 56 21.80 22.08 13.25
CA TYR A 56 21.41 20.69 13.47
C TYR A 56 21.66 19.81 12.24
N GLY A 57 22.40 18.71 12.43
CA GLY A 57 22.67 17.72 11.39
C GLY A 57 23.58 18.19 10.24
N ILE A 58 24.06 19.43 10.30
CA ILE A 58 25.01 20.01 9.35
C ILE A 58 26.38 20.19 10.01
N THR A 59 26.43 20.83 11.18
CA THR A 59 27.67 20.99 12.00
C THR A 59 27.57 20.35 13.37
N THR A 60 26.48 19.66 13.67
CA THR A 60 26.30 18.93 14.93
C THR A 60 25.98 17.47 14.73
N GLY A 61 26.03 16.69 15.83
CA GLY A 61 25.52 15.32 15.86
C GLY A 61 23.99 15.22 15.75
N PHE A 62 23.46 14.00 15.81
CA PHE A 62 22.04 13.69 15.58
C PHE A 62 21.35 13.16 16.85
N GLY A 63 20.02 13.29 16.93
CA GLY A 63 19.24 12.87 18.10
C GLY A 63 19.75 13.54 19.38
N SER A 64 19.99 12.75 20.44
CA SER A 64 20.53 13.27 21.72
C SER A 64 21.93 13.92 21.62
N LEU A 65 22.64 13.74 20.50
CA LEU A 65 23.95 14.35 20.25
C LEU A 65 23.84 15.70 19.51
N CYS A 66 22.64 16.27 19.38
CA CYS A 66 22.37 17.54 18.70
C CYS A 66 23.19 18.73 19.21
N ASN A 67 23.66 18.69 20.46
CA ASN A 67 24.48 19.73 21.10
C ASN A 67 26.00 19.53 20.93
N ARG A 68 26.45 18.54 20.16
CA ARG A 68 27.88 18.27 19.93
C ARG A 68 28.32 18.83 18.58
N THR A 69 29.17 19.85 18.59
CA THR A 69 29.77 20.42 17.37
C THR A 69 30.79 19.47 16.75
N ILE A 70 30.79 19.39 15.42
CA ILE A 70 31.65 18.54 14.61
C ILE A 70 32.59 19.42 13.78
N SER A 71 33.84 19.00 13.62
CA SER A 71 34.80 19.74 12.80
C SER A 71 34.48 19.59 11.31
N ASN A 72 34.80 20.60 10.49
CA ASN A 72 34.58 20.55 9.04
C ASN A 72 35.27 19.34 8.36
N ASN A 73 36.41 18.89 8.90
CA ASN A 73 37.15 17.73 8.38
C ASN A 73 36.41 16.40 8.64
N ASP A 74 35.58 16.34 9.68
CA ASP A 74 34.88 15.12 10.09
C ASP A 74 33.46 15.03 9.51
N LEU A 75 32.93 16.11 8.92
CA LEU A 75 31.55 16.17 8.43
C LEU A 75 31.21 15.08 7.43
N ARG A 76 32.16 14.72 6.55
CA ARG A 76 31.96 13.65 5.58
C ARG A 76 31.88 12.28 6.25
N THR A 77 32.85 11.98 7.11
CA THR A 77 32.87 10.73 7.89
C THR A 77 31.61 10.60 8.74
N LEU A 78 31.11 11.71 9.30
CA LEU A 78 29.86 11.76 10.04
C LEU A 78 28.67 11.28 9.19
N GLN A 79 28.53 11.75 7.94
CA GLN A 79 27.42 11.33 7.09
C GLN A 79 27.49 9.84 6.73
N GLU A 80 28.69 9.34 6.37
CA GLU A 80 28.88 7.92 6.06
C GLU A 80 28.59 7.04 7.29
N ASN A 81 29.03 7.46 8.48
CA ASN A 81 28.75 6.76 9.72
C ASN A 81 27.27 6.83 10.12
N LEU A 82 26.58 7.93 9.82
CA LEU A 82 25.14 8.05 10.06
C LEU A 82 24.39 6.97 9.27
N VAL A 83 24.63 6.88 7.95
CA VAL A 83 23.98 5.86 7.10
C VAL A 83 24.26 4.45 7.62
N LYS A 84 25.51 4.15 8.00
CA LYS A 84 25.90 2.83 8.53
C LYS A 84 25.23 2.49 9.86
N SER A 85 25.30 3.41 10.83
CA SER A 85 24.79 3.19 12.19
C SER A 85 23.26 3.12 12.25
N HIS A 86 22.58 3.76 11.30
CA HIS A 86 21.12 3.79 11.26
C HIS A 86 20.52 2.64 10.46
N ALA A 87 21.30 1.91 9.65
CA ALA A 87 20.83 0.78 8.83
C ALA A 87 20.55 -0.48 9.67
N CYS A 88 19.59 -0.35 10.58
CA CYS A 88 19.22 -1.31 11.61
C CYS A 88 17.81 -1.88 11.38
N SER A 89 17.22 -1.72 10.19
CA SER A 89 15.96 -2.42 9.89
C SER A 89 16.19 -3.93 9.83
N VAL A 90 15.25 -4.70 10.37
CA VAL A 90 15.29 -6.17 10.46
C VAL A 90 13.90 -6.76 10.22
N GLY A 91 13.77 -8.09 10.08
CA GLY A 91 12.48 -8.75 9.91
C GLY A 91 12.29 -9.37 8.52
N GLU A 92 11.09 -9.22 7.96
CA GLU A 92 10.79 -9.70 6.60
C GLU A 92 11.33 -8.70 5.58
N GLU A 93 11.86 -9.20 4.45
CA GLU A 93 12.29 -8.33 3.35
C GLU A 93 11.07 -7.62 2.73
N VAL A 94 11.19 -6.30 2.55
CA VAL A 94 10.16 -5.46 1.94
C VAL A 94 9.99 -5.86 0.48
N LYS A 95 8.74 -5.87 -0.01
CA LYS A 95 8.41 -6.24 -1.39
C LYS A 95 9.18 -5.33 -2.37
N PRO A 96 9.80 -5.88 -3.44
CA PRO A 96 10.60 -5.10 -4.39
C PRO A 96 9.89 -3.87 -4.99
N VAL A 97 8.58 -3.98 -5.25
CA VAL A 97 7.76 -2.88 -5.73
C VAL A 97 7.67 -1.72 -4.73
N ILE A 98 7.65 -2.00 -3.43
CA ILE A 98 7.63 -0.98 -2.38
C ILE A 98 9.01 -0.33 -2.30
N VAL A 99 10.11 -1.10 -2.41
CA VAL A 99 11.48 -0.54 -2.47
C VAL A 99 11.64 0.42 -3.66
N LYS A 100 11.11 0.05 -4.84
CA LYS A 100 11.04 0.95 -6.01
C LYS A 100 10.28 2.25 -5.71
N LEU A 101 9.12 2.15 -5.07
CA LEU A 101 8.34 3.32 -4.65
C LEU A 101 9.13 4.17 -3.64
N MET A 102 9.84 3.59 -2.68
CA MET A 102 10.66 4.34 -1.72
C MET A 102 11.72 5.20 -2.44
N PHE A 103 12.43 4.62 -3.42
CA PHE A 103 13.39 5.37 -4.23
C PHE A 103 12.75 6.52 -4.99
N LEU A 104 11.66 6.22 -5.72
CA LEU A 104 10.95 7.19 -6.53
C LEU A 104 10.44 8.37 -5.67
N LEU A 105 9.81 8.06 -4.54
CA LEU A 105 9.28 9.07 -3.63
C LEU A 105 10.39 9.89 -2.96
N LYS A 106 11.52 9.28 -2.59
CA LYS A 106 12.66 10.04 -2.06
C LYS A 106 13.27 10.94 -3.13
N ALA A 107 13.48 10.42 -4.34
CA ALA A 107 14.02 11.21 -5.44
C ALA A 107 13.11 12.41 -5.76
N HIS A 108 11.79 12.20 -5.74
CA HIS A 108 10.82 13.27 -5.89
C HIS A 108 10.91 14.31 -4.76
N ALA A 109 10.90 13.89 -3.49
CA ALA A 109 11.02 14.80 -2.36
C ALA A 109 12.31 15.65 -2.42
N LEU A 110 13.45 15.03 -2.75
CA LEU A 110 14.73 15.74 -2.92
C LEU A 110 14.72 16.70 -4.11
N SER A 111 13.97 16.37 -5.17
CA SER A 111 13.82 17.22 -6.38
C SER A 111 13.06 18.53 -6.14
N LEU A 112 12.39 18.66 -5.00
CA LEU A 112 11.75 19.92 -4.60
C LEU A 112 12.79 20.99 -4.23
N GLY A 113 14.03 20.60 -3.87
CA GLY A 113 15.15 21.53 -3.73
C GLY A 113 15.27 22.22 -2.37
N TYR A 114 14.82 21.57 -1.29
CA TYR A 114 14.86 22.12 0.07
C TYR A 114 15.77 21.33 1.04
N SER A 115 16.50 20.34 0.51
CA SER A 115 17.23 19.34 1.32
C SER A 115 18.75 19.48 1.34
N GLY A 116 19.33 20.29 0.44
CA GLY A 116 20.77 20.51 0.37
C GLY A 116 21.59 19.30 -0.09
N VAL A 117 20.98 18.37 -0.83
CA VAL A 117 21.70 17.24 -1.45
C VAL A 117 22.42 17.65 -2.73
N GLN A 118 23.42 16.88 -3.16
CA GLN A 118 24.03 17.08 -4.47
C GLN A 118 23.21 16.40 -5.58
N VAL A 119 23.25 16.97 -6.78
CA VAL A 119 22.57 16.41 -7.97
C VAL A 119 23.05 14.99 -8.27
N GLU A 120 24.35 14.71 -8.07
CA GLU A 120 24.96 13.40 -8.30
C GLU A 120 24.35 12.29 -7.41
N THR A 121 24.04 12.59 -6.14
CA THR A 121 23.39 11.65 -5.22
C THR A 121 22.03 11.22 -5.77
N VAL A 122 21.20 12.19 -6.15
CA VAL A 122 19.85 11.92 -6.68
C VAL A 122 19.94 11.21 -8.03
N GLN A 123 20.90 11.57 -8.88
CA GLN A 123 21.13 10.88 -10.15
C GLN A 123 21.49 9.42 -9.92
N ARG A 124 22.39 9.10 -8.98
CA ARG A 124 22.74 7.71 -8.67
C ARG A 124 21.55 6.90 -8.15
N MET A 125 20.65 7.51 -7.37
CA MET A 125 19.40 6.85 -6.96
C MET A 125 18.55 6.45 -8.17
N LEU A 126 18.41 7.35 -9.15
CA LEU A 126 17.67 7.07 -10.38
C LEU A 126 18.40 6.02 -11.24
N ASP A 127 19.73 6.03 -11.27
CA ASP A 127 20.52 5.03 -12.00
C ASP A 127 20.33 3.63 -11.42
N LEU A 128 20.32 3.49 -10.08
CA LEU A 128 20.00 2.23 -9.41
C LEU A 128 18.58 1.76 -9.75
N PHE A 129 17.59 2.66 -9.66
CA PHE A 129 16.20 2.37 -10.03
C PHE A 129 16.09 1.90 -11.49
N ASN A 130 16.69 2.63 -12.42
CA ASN A 130 16.62 2.38 -13.87
C ASN A 130 17.31 1.08 -14.30
N ASN A 131 18.20 0.54 -13.47
CA ASN A 131 18.92 -0.71 -13.72
C ASN A 131 18.39 -1.89 -12.87
N ASP A 132 17.25 -1.72 -12.21
CA ASP A 132 16.66 -2.73 -11.31
C ASP A 132 17.65 -3.22 -10.25
N ILE A 133 18.48 -2.31 -9.72
CA ILE A 133 19.38 -2.57 -8.59
C ILE A 133 18.63 -2.12 -7.33
N LEU A 134 18.03 -3.09 -6.62
CA LEU A 134 17.11 -2.82 -5.51
C LEU A 134 17.76 -3.16 -4.17
N PRO A 135 18.00 -2.19 -3.28
CA PRO A 135 18.48 -2.41 -1.92
C PRO A 135 17.59 -3.36 -1.13
N VAL A 136 18.22 -4.15 -0.27
CA VAL A 136 17.52 -5.02 0.67
C VAL A 136 17.12 -4.18 1.88
N VAL A 137 15.81 -4.01 2.06
CA VAL A 137 15.18 -3.28 3.16
C VAL A 137 14.28 -4.23 3.93
N TYR A 138 14.20 -4.08 5.26
CA TYR A 138 13.36 -4.92 6.10
C TYR A 138 12.21 -4.13 6.75
N ASP A 139 11.18 -4.86 7.18
CA ASP A 139 9.91 -4.28 7.62
C ASP A 139 9.91 -3.72 9.07
N LYS A 140 10.84 -4.10 9.95
CA LYS A 140 10.84 -3.61 11.35
C LYS A 140 11.99 -2.65 11.61
N GLY A 141 11.71 -1.56 12.33
CA GLY A 141 12.72 -0.65 12.86
C GLY A 141 12.39 0.83 12.78
N SER A 142 11.42 1.24 11.95
CA SER A 142 10.97 2.63 11.90
C SER A 142 9.94 2.93 13.00
N LEU A 143 10.13 4.06 13.69
CA LEU A 143 9.18 4.65 14.63
C LEU A 143 8.25 5.69 13.98
N GLY A 144 8.55 6.12 12.75
CA GLY A 144 7.90 7.29 12.15
C GLY A 144 8.15 8.61 12.90
N ALA A 145 9.30 8.70 13.60
CA ALA A 145 9.71 9.76 14.52
C ALA A 145 10.41 10.91 13.76
N SER A 146 11.70 10.79 13.47
CA SER A 146 12.47 11.64 12.54
C SER A 146 12.38 11.13 11.09
N GLY A 147 11.16 10.67 10.73
CA GLY A 147 10.93 9.89 9.52
C GLY A 147 11.30 8.42 9.67
N ASP A 148 11.47 7.75 8.55
CA ASP A 148 11.70 6.31 8.44
C ASP A 148 13.20 5.95 8.45
N LEU A 149 13.93 6.47 9.44
CA LEU A 149 15.39 6.44 9.52
C LEU A 149 16.01 5.09 9.17
N ALA A 150 15.60 4.03 9.90
CA ALA A 150 16.23 2.72 9.77
C ALA A 150 16.05 2.09 8.38
N PRO A 151 14.83 1.93 7.85
CA PRO A 151 14.66 1.38 6.51
C PRO A 151 15.21 2.29 5.40
N LEU A 152 15.21 3.62 5.57
CA LEU A 152 15.84 4.53 4.60
C LEU A 152 17.37 4.45 4.63
N ALA A 153 17.97 4.22 5.80
CA ALA A 153 19.39 3.94 5.89
C ALA A 153 19.76 2.63 5.17
N ASN A 154 18.98 1.56 5.35
CA ASN A 154 19.16 0.32 4.56
C ASN A 154 18.96 0.56 3.05
N LEU A 155 18.00 1.40 2.66
CA LEU A 155 17.77 1.76 1.25
C LEU A 155 18.99 2.47 0.62
N PHE A 156 19.67 3.36 1.36
CA PHE A 156 20.72 4.22 0.81
C PHE A 156 22.16 3.79 1.14
N LEU A 157 22.36 2.78 1.98
CA LEU A 157 23.64 2.11 2.18
C LEU A 157 24.37 1.80 0.85
N PRO A 158 23.69 1.27 -0.20
CA PRO A 158 24.31 1.01 -1.49
C PRO A 158 24.95 2.21 -2.17
N LEU A 159 24.48 3.43 -1.92
CA LEU A 159 25.06 4.65 -2.51
C LEU A 159 26.51 4.86 -2.06
N ILE A 160 26.84 4.47 -0.83
CA ILE A 160 28.19 4.58 -0.26
C ILE A 160 29.00 3.27 -0.42
N GLY A 161 28.53 2.35 -1.27
CA GLY A 161 29.26 1.12 -1.61
C GLY A 161 29.20 0.02 -0.54
N VAL A 162 28.18 0.04 0.33
CA VAL A 162 28.00 -0.99 1.37
C VAL A 162 26.57 -1.55 1.31
N GLY A 163 26.39 -2.83 1.67
CA GLY A 163 25.08 -3.46 1.81
C GLY A 163 24.69 -4.35 0.64
N ASP A 164 23.55 -5.01 0.80
CA ASP A 164 23.04 -5.98 -0.17
C ASP A 164 21.99 -5.35 -1.08
N VAL A 165 22.01 -5.76 -2.34
CA VAL A 165 21.01 -5.41 -3.36
C VAL A 165 20.51 -6.67 -4.07
N TYR A 166 19.27 -6.67 -4.52
CA TYR A 166 18.83 -7.55 -5.60
C TYR A 166 19.23 -6.94 -6.94
N TYR A 167 19.96 -7.71 -7.74
CA TYR A 167 20.32 -7.37 -9.11
C TYR A 167 20.28 -8.63 -9.97
N LYS A 168 19.64 -8.55 -11.15
CA LYS A 168 19.40 -9.71 -12.05
C LYS A 168 18.77 -10.92 -11.33
N GLY A 169 17.84 -10.65 -10.39
CA GLY A 169 17.11 -11.67 -9.64
C GLY A 169 17.89 -12.35 -8.52
N GLN A 170 19.10 -11.88 -8.18
CA GLN A 170 19.94 -12.45 -7.12
C GLN A 170 20.30 -11.39 -6.08
N LYS A 171 20.34 -11.79 -4.80
CA LYS A 171 20.89 -10.97 -3.71
C LYS A 171 22.42 -10.95 -3.82
N ARG A 172 23.01 -9.76 -3.90
CA ARG A 172 24.44 -9.54 -4.14
C ARG A 172 24.95 -8.37 -3.31
N ASP A 173 26.21 -8.43 -2.94
CA ASP A 173 26.95 -7.30 -2.37
C ASP A 173 27.04 -6.16 -3.40
N ILE A 174 26.73 -4.94 -2.97
CA ILE A 174 26.71 -3.77 -3.85
C ILE A 174 28.08 -3.45 -4.45
N GLY A 175 29.18 -3.68 -3.73
CA GLY A 175 30.53 -3.37 -4.23
C GLY A 175 30.82 -4.09 -5.54
N ARG A 176 30.47 -5.37 -5.62
CA ARG A 176 30.59 -6.15 -6.86
C ARG A 176 29.69 -5.66 -7.98
N VAL A 177 28.50 -5.15 -7.65
CA VAL A 177 27.58 -4.59 -8.65
C VAL A 177 28.12 -3.25 -9.15
N LEU A 178 28.68 -2.40 -8.28
CA LEU A 178 29.32 -1.15 -8.68
C LEU A 178 30.52 -1.40 -9.61
N ASP A 179 31.36 -2.40 -9.30
CA ASP A 179 32.48 -2.81 -10.15
C ASP A 179 32.01 -3.21 -11.57
N GLU A 180 30.89 -3.94 -11.70
CA GLU A 180 30.32 -4.32 -13.00
C GLU A 180 29.88 -3.12 -13.85
N PHE A 181 29.44 -2.05 -13.21
CA PHE A 181 29.03 -0.81 -13.88
C PHE A 181 30.18 0.19 -14.05
N GLY A 182 31.36 -0.08 -13.46
CA GLY A 182 32.47 0.88 -13.39
C GLY A 182 32.11 2.14 -12.60
N TRP A 183 31.26 2.00 -11.57
CA TRP A 183 30.78 3.11 -10.77
C TRP A 183 31.53 3.20 -9.45
N GLU A 184 31.97 4.41 -9.10
CA GLU A 184 32.51 4.68 -7.77
C GLU A 184 31.38 4.93 -6.75
N PRO A 185 31.57 4.59 -5.46
CA PRO A 185 30.68 4.99 -4.38
C PRO A 185 30.52 6.52 -4.28
N ILE A 186 29.31 6.97 -3.95
CA ILE A 186 29.02 8.39 -3.73
C ILE A 186 29.71 8.88 -2.45
N LYS A 187 30.40 10.01 -2.57
CA LYS A 187 31.01 10.70 -1.44
C LYS A 187 30.03 11.74 -0.91
N LEU A 188 29.39 11.43 0.21
CA LEU A 188 28.39 12.32 0.82
C LEU A 188 29.02 13.63 1.31
N LYS A 189 28.37 14.76 1.00
CA LYS A 189 28.65 16.10 1.54
C LYS A 189 27.87 16.35 2.83
N SER A 190 28.13 17.49 3.48
CA SER A 190 27.40 17.92 4.68
C SER A 190 25.88 17.82 4.50
N LYS A 191 25.17 17.35 5.54
CA LYS A 191 23.72 17.09 5.59
C LYS A 191 23.21 15.91 4.74
N GLU A 192 23.93 15.43 3.73
CA GLU A 192 23.36 14.46 2.78
C GLU A 192 22.94 13.14 3.39
N GLY A 193 23.70 12.64 4.37
CA GLY A 193 23.29 11.44 5.12
C GLY A 193 21.93 11.67 5.79
N LEU A 194 21.76 12.80 6.47
CA LEU A 194 20.49 13.11 7.10
C LEU A 194 19.36 13.29 6.08
N ALA A 195 19.59 14.02 4.98
CA ALA A 195 18.58 14.24 3.94
C ALA A 195 18.08 12.94 3.27
N LEU A 196 18.96 11.95 3.13
CA LEU A 196 18.60 10.62 2.64
C LEU A 196 17.72 9.87 3.65
N LEU A 197 18.00 10.01 4.95
CA LEU A 197 17.37 9.23 6.02
C LEU A 197 16.10 9.88 6.61
N ASN A 198 16.02 11.21 6.62
CA ASN A 198 14.87 11.96 7.16
C ASN A 198 13.74 12.03 6.14
N GLY A 199 12.54 11.66 6.58
CA GLY A 199 11.31 11.71 5.79
C GLY A 199 10.50 10.42 5.84
N THR A 200 9.28 10.47 5.31
CA THR A 200 8.23 9.47 5.49
C THR A 200 8.13 8.46 4.34
N GLN A 201 9.21 8.25 3.59
CA GLN A 201 9.13 7.53 2.31
C GLN A 201 8.91 6.01 2.44
N PHE A 202 9.27 5.38 3.56
CA PHE A 202 8.95 3.96 3.76
C PHE A 202 7.45 3.78 4.00
N MET A 203 6.87 4.55 4.93
CA MET A 203 5.44 4.47 5.21
C MET A 203 4.60 5.00 4.03
N SER A 204 5.08 6.03 3.32
CA SER A 204 4.42 6.55 2.11
C SER A 204 4.42 5.51 0.98
N ALA A 205 5.54 4.82 0.73
CA ALA A 205 5.62 3.78 -0.29
C ALA A 205 4.68 2.60 0.02
N HIS A 206 4.61 2.18 1.29
CA HIS A 206 3.63 1.19 1.74
C HIS A 206 2.20 1.69 1.52
N GLY A 207 1.92 2.94 1.87
CA GLY A 207 0.63 3.59 1.64
C GLY A 207 0.24 3.63 0.16
N VAL A 208 1.17 3.96 -0.74
CA VAL A 208 0.91 4.02 -2.19
C VAL A 208 0.54 2.64 -2.69
N PHE A 209 1.35 1.64 -2.36
CA PHE A 209 1.08 0.24 -2.69
C PHE A 209 -0.26 -0.23 -2.12
N ALA A 210 -0.57 0.17 -0.88
CA ALA A 210 -1.81 -0.13 -0.20
C ALA A 210 -3.03 0.47 -0.94
N ILE A 211 -3.00 1.74 -1.33
CA ILE A 211 -4.11 2.38 -2.06
C ILE A 211 -4.36 1.71 -3.41
N MET A 212 -3.30 1.43 -4.20
CA MET A 212 -3.43 0.71 -5.46
C MET A 212 -4.06 -0.69 -5.25
N LYS A 213 -3.69 -1.38 -4.17
CA LYS A 213 -4.29 -2.67 -3.81
C LYS A 213 -5.74 -2.52 -3.32
N ALA A 214 -6.03 -1.53 -2.48
CA ALA A 214 -7.35 -1.27 -1.89
C ALA A 214 -8.40 -0.99 -2.96
N GLN A 215 -8.06 -0.21 -3.99
CA GLN A 215 -8.97 0.07 -5.11
C GLN A 215 -9.36 -1.21 -5.84
N ARG A 216 -8.40 -2.10 -6.11
CA ARG A 216 -8.67 -3.42 -6.74
C ARG A 216 -9.51 -4.32 -5.83
N LEU A 217 -9.20 -4.37 -4.54
CA LEU A 217 -9.95 -5.15 -3.55
C LEU A 217 -11.40 -4.67 -3.43
N SER A 218 -11.62 -3.35 -3.38
CA SER A 218 -12.96 -2.75 -3.30
C SER A 218 -13.83 -3.13 -4.50
N LYS A 219 -13.29 -3.04 -5.73
CA LYS A 219 -14.00 -3.45 -6.95
C LYS A 219 -14.30 -4.95 -6.98
N ARG A 220 -13.34 -5.78 -6.57
CA ARG A 220 -13.54 -7.24 -6.44
C ARG A 220 -14.63 -7.55 -5.40
N ALA A 221 -14.64 -6.85 -4.27
CA ALA A 221 -15.64 -7.06 -3.23
C ALA A 221 -17.06 -6.80 -3.76
N ASP A 222 -17.29 -5.74 -4.54
CA ASP A 222 -18.59 -5.49 -5.18
C ASP A 222 -19.00 -6.61 -6.14
N LEU A 223 -18.11 -7.00 -7.05
CA LEU A 223 -18.41 -8.06 -8.02
C LEU A 223 -18.75 -9.38 -7.31
N ILE A 224 -17.92 -9.78 -6.34
CA ILE A 224 -18.13 -11.02 -5.59
C ILE A 224 -19.42 -10.94 -4.77
N ALA A 225 -19.71 -9.80 -4.16
CA ALA A 225 -20.96 -9.59 -3.44
C ALA A 225 -22.19 -9.65 -4.36
N ALA A 226 -22.10 -9.16 -5.60
CA ALA A 226 -23.16 -9.30 -6.60
C ALA A 226 -23.38 -10.78 -6.98
N ILE A 227 -22.30 -11.54 -7.23
CA ILE A 227 -22.39 -12.99 -7.50
C ILE A 227 -23.05 -13.71 -6.31
N SER A 228 -22.63 -13.39 -5.08
CA SER A 228 -23.20 -13.96 -3.86
C SER A 228 -24.67 -13.58 -3.68
N LEU A 229 -25.05 -12.33 -3.95
CA LEU A 229 -26.44 -11.86 -3.85
C LEU A 229 -27.33 -12.65 -4.80
N ASP A 230 -26.89 -12.82 -6.04
CA ASP A 230 -27.66 -13.53 -7.06
C ASP A 230 -27.78 -15.02 -6.75
N ALA A 231 -26.66 -15.65 -6.33
CA ALA A 231 -26.65 -17.04 -5.89
C ALA A 231 -27.51 -17.26 -4.64
N TYR A 232 -27.58 -16.29 -3.73
CA TYR A 232 -28.42 -16.34 -2.54
C TYR A 232 -29.90 -16.07 -2.83
N ASP A 233 -30.28 -15.75 -4.07
CA ASP A 233 -31.63 -15.31 -4.43
C ASP A 233 -32.03 -14.03 -3.67
N GLY A 234 -31.18 -13.00 -3.73
CA GLY A 234 -31.41 -11.71 -3.08
C GLY A 234 -32.34 -10.77 -3.84
N HIS A 235 -32.68 -9.66 -3.18
CA HIS A 235 -33.48 -8.53 -3.69
C HIS A 235 -32.60 -7.46 -4.33
N ILE A 236 -33.08 -6.84 -5.40
CA ILE A 236 -32.39 -5.73 -6.09
C ILE A 236 -32.83 -4.36 -5.57
N GLU A 237 -34.00 -4.29 -4.96
CA GLU A 237 -34.64 -3.09 -4.43
C GLU A 237 -33.76 -2.32 -3.42
N PRO A 238 -32.95 -2.97 -2.55
CA PRO A 238 -32.01 -2.26 -1.69
C PRO A 238 -30.92 -1.47 -2.41
N PHE A 239 -30.75 -1.67 -3.72
CA PHE A 239 -29.77 -1.02 -4.58
C PHE A 239 -30.42 0.05 -5.49
N ASP A 240 -31.72 0.33 -5.34
CA ASP A 240 -32.41 1.39 -6.08
C ASP A 240 -31.75 2.75 -5.79
N GLU A 241 -31.33 3.42 -6.86
CA GLU A 241 -30.62 4.70 -6.81
C GLU A 241 -31.31 5.74 -5.94
N LYS A 242 -32.66 5.77 -5.90
CA LYS A 242 -33.42 6.74 -5.12
C LYS A 242 -33.11 6.66 -3.62
N LEU A 243 -32.90 5.46 -3.10
CA LEU A 243 -32.54 5.26 -1.68
C LEU A 243 -31.18 5.88 -1.36
N HIS A 244 -30.26 5.84 -2.32
CA HIS A 244 -28.88 6.27 -2.13
C HIS A 244 -28.71 7.76 -2.43
N LEU A 245 -29.55 8.35 -3.29
CA LEU A 245 -29.59 9.80 -3.51
C LEU A 245 -30.09 10.58 -2.28
N ILE A 246 -31.05 10.03 -1.51
CA ILE A 246 -31.57 10.69 -0.29
C ILE A 246 -30.67 10.49 0.94
N ARG A 247 -29.61 9.68 0.83
CA ARG A 247 -28.54 9.52 1.83
C ARG A 247 -27.19 9.60 1.12
N PRO A 248 -26.72 10.81 0.76
CA PRO A 248 -25.75 11.04 -0.32
C PRO A 248 -24.28 10.81 0.12
N HIS A 249 -23.96 9.62 0.62
CA HIS A 249 -22.58 9.16 0.71
C HIS A 249 -22.13 8.68 -0.67
N LEU A 250 -21.04 9.24 -1.21
CA LEU A 250 -20.60 8.97 -2.58
C LEU A 250 -20.27 7.49 -2.79
N GLY A 251 -19.48 6.90 -1.90
CA GLY A 251 -19.15 5.48 -1.98
C GLY A 251 -20.38 4.58 -1.89
N GLN A 252 -21.41 4.98 -1.14
CA GLN A 252 -22.67 4.23 -1.05
C GLN A 252 -23.41 4.21 -2.40
N LEU A 253 -23.54 5.39 -3.04
CA LEU A 253 -24.14 5.52 -4.36
C LEU A 253 -23.36 4.77 -5.44
N GLU A 254 -22.02 4.90 -5.43
CA GLU A 254 -21.15 4.18 -6.36
C GLU A 254 -21.32 2.65 -6.20
N THR A 255 -21.38 2.16 -4.96
CA THR A 255 -21.62 0.74 -4.69
C THR A 255 -22.96 0.28 -5.25
N SER A 256 -24.04 1.02 -5.02
CA SER A 256 -25.36 0.62 -5.52
C SER A 256 -25.42 0.58 -7.04
N GLN A 257 -24.75 1.52 -7.71
CA GLN A 257 -24.64 1.55 -9.16
C GLN A 257 -23.83 0.36 -9.69
N ASN A 258 -22.70 0.02 -9.06
CA ASN A 258 -21.89 -1.14 -9.43
C ASN A 258 -22.66 -2.45 -9.31
N ILE A 259 -23.34 -2.68 -8.18
CA ILE A 259 -24.10 -3.93 -7.95
C ILE A 259 -25.24 -4.05 -8.96
N THR A 260 -26.00 -2.97 -9.18
CA THR A 260 -27.08 -2.94 -10.18
C THR A 260 -26.55 -3.24 -11.58
N LYS A 261 -25.44 -2.62 -11.98
CA LYS A 261 -24.78 -2.87 -13.26
C LYS A 261 -24.33 -4.33 -13.40
N PHE A 262 -23.72 -4.91 -12.37
CA PHE A 262 -23.25 -6.30 -12.42
C PHE A 262 -24.39 -7.32 -12.51
N LEU A 263 -25.60 -6.98 -12.06
CA LEU A 263 -26.77 -7.87 -12.06
C LEU A 263 -27.73 -7.63 -13.23
N GLU A 264 -27.40 -6.68 -14.12
CA GLU A 264 -28.24 -6.32 -15.26
C GLU A 264 -28.55 -7.54 -16.14
N GLY A 265 -29.83 -7.84 -16.29
CA GLY A 265 -30.31 -8.98 -17.09
C GLY A 265 -30.25 -10.34 -16.40
N SER A 266 -29.98 -10.43 -15.09
CA SER A 266 -30.06 -11.70 -14.36
C SER A 266 -31.51 -12.22 -14.27
N GLU A 267 -31.73 -13.48 -14.65
CA GLU A 267 -33.01 -14.18 -14.47
C GLU A 267 -33.25 -14.50 -12.99
N LEU A 268 -32.17 -14.71 -12.23
CA LEU A 268 -32.23 -14.99 -10.81
C LEU A 268 -32.63 -13.76 -10.01
N ILE A 269 -32.06 -12.60 -10.32
CA ILE A 269 -32.39 -11.37 -9.60
C ILE A 269 -33.82 -10.90 -9.89
N SER A 270 -34.27 -11.05 -11.13
CA SER A 270 -35.59 -10.58 -11.60
C SER A 270 -36.76 -11.47 -11.20
N ARG A 271 -36.51 -12.70 -10.74
CA ARG A 271 -37.58 -13.61 -10.34
C ARG A 271 -38.30 -13.13 -9.07
N GLU A 272 -39.56 -13.53 -8.93
CA GLU A 272 -40.34 -13.24 -7.73
C GLU A 272 -39.72 -13.89 -6.48
N LYS A 273 -39.55 -13.09 -5.43
CA LYS A 273 -38.95 -13.51 -4.16
C LYS A 273 -40.02 -13.90 -3.15
N LYS A 274 -39.87 -15.06 -2.51
CA LYS A 274 -40.78 -15.52 -1.43
C LYS A 274 -40.55 -14.82 -0.09
N HIS A 275 -39.38 -14.23 0.10
CA HIS A 275 -38.97 -13.60 1.35
C HIS A 275 -39.10 -12.08 1.22
N VAL A 276 -39.42 -11.41 2.33
CA VAL A 276 -39.70 -9.95 2.31
C VAL A 276 -38.42 -9.12 2.27
N GLN A 277 -37.36 -9.56 2.94
CA GLN A 277 -36.10 -8.83 3.04
C GLN A 277 -34.89 -9.77 3.10
N ASP A 278 -33.74 -9.23 2.71
CA ASP A 278 -32.45 -9.90 2.88
C ASP A 278 -31.79 -9.57 4.23
N PRO A 279 -30.94 -10.51 4.74
CA PRO A 279 -30.00 -10.22 5.82
C PRO A 279 -29.11 -9.02 5.49
N TYR A 280 -28.63 -8.31 6.51
CA TYR A 280 -27.81 -7.11 6.32
C TYR A 280 -26.51 -7.36 5.56
N SER A 281 -25.94 -8.55 5.61
CA SER A 281 -24.73 -8.89 4.84
C SER A 281 -24.92 -8.76 3.31
N PHE A 282 -26.17 -8.80 2.84
CA PHE A 282 -26.58 -8.53 1.47
C PHE A 282 -27.21 -7.14 1.34
N ARG A 283 -28.25 -6.86 2.14
CA ARG A 283 -29.03 -5.62 2.04
C ARG A 283 -28.23 -4.35 2.32
N CYS A 284 -27.17 -4.46 3.14
CA CYS A 284 -26.33 -3.33 3.52
C CYS A 284 -25.00 -3.28 2.76
N ILE A 285 -24.86 -4.01 1.64
CA ILE A 285 -23.68 -3.92 0.77
C ILE A 285 -23.37 -2.45 0.41
N PRO A 286 -24.34 -1.61 -0.05
CA PRO A 286 -24.04 -0.23 -0.40
C PRO A 286 -23.44 0.57 0.75
N GLN A 287 -24.00 0.43 1.96
CA GLN A 287 -23.59 1.21 3.12
C GLN A 287 -22.20 0.79 3.62
N VAL A 288 -21.93 -0.53 3.68
CA VAL A 288 -20.67 -1.04 4.22
C VAL A 288 -19.53 -0.91 3.21
N HIS A 289 -19.72 -1.34 1.96
CA HIS A 289 -18.69 -1.19 0.94
C HIS A 289 -18.47 0.29 0.59
N GLY A 290 -19.54 1.08 0.59
CA GLY A 290 -19.47 2.52 0.34
C GLY A 290 -18.67 3.27 1.39
N ALA A 291 -18.85 2.96 2.68
CA ALA A 291 -18.04 3.53 3.74
C ALA A 291 -16.54 3.23 3.53
N THR A 292 -16.20 2.02 3.08
CA THR A 292 -14.81 1.67 2.73
C THR A 292 -14.28 2.46 1.54
N LYS A 293 -15.10 2.71 0.50
CA LYS A 293 -14.72 3.55 -0.64
C LYS A 293 -14.44 4.99 -0.23
N ASP A 294 -15.32 5.56 0.60
CA ASP A 294 -15.12 6.92 1.14
C ASP A 294 -13.83 6.99 1.98
N ALA A 295 -13.53 5.95 2.77
CA ALA A 295 -12.28 5.85 3.52
C ALA A 295 -11.04 5.76 2.60
N ILE A 296 -11.08 4.95 1.54
CA ILE A 296 -10.02 4.87 0.54
C ILE A 296 -9.77 6.25 -0.09
N ALA A 297 -10.84 6.97 -0.47
CA ALA A 297 -10.74 8.28 -1.08
C ALA A 297 -10.09 9.32 -0.13
N TYR A 298 -10.50 9.33 1.14
CA TYR A 298 -9.89 10.19 2.15
C TYR A 298 -8.40 9.89 2.33
N VAL A 299 -8.04 8.62 2.52
CA VAL A 299 -6.63 8.23 2.73
C VAL A 299 -5.79 8.50 1.49
N LYS A 300 -6.34 8.28 0.28
CA LYS A 300 -5.71 8.67 -1.00
C LYS A 300 -5.37 10.17 -1.00
N SER A 301 -6.27 11.03 -0.53
CA SER A 301 -6.02 12.49 -0.48
C SER A 301 -4.92 12.87 0.50
N VAL A 302 -4.89 12.30 1.71
CA VAL A 302 -3.84 12.59 2.71
C VAL A 302 -2.49 12.13 2.19
N LEU A 303 -2.43 10.92 1.63
CA LEU A 303 -1.20 10.38 1.07
C LEU A 303 -0.73 11.16 -0.15
N LEU A 304 -1.63 11.66 -1.01
CA LEU A 304 -1.26 12.48 -2.16
C LEU A 304 -0.55 13.78 -1.74
N THR A 305 -1.02 14.40 -0.65
CA THR A 305 -0.35 15.56 -0.06
C THR A 305 1.05 15.17 0.46
N GLU A 306 1.13 14.07 1.21
CA GLU A 306 2.39 13.64 1.83
C GLU A 306 3.48 13.33 0.78
N ILE A 307 3.16 12.57 -0.28
CA ILE A 307 4.15 12.18 -1.30
C ILE A 307 4.71 13.36 -2.09
N ASN A 308 4.00 14.49 -2.11
CA ASN A 308 4.39 15.73 -2.77
C ASN A 308 4.94 16.78 -1.78
N SER A 309 5.17 16.40 -0.52
CA SER A 309 5.66 17.31 0.54
C SER A 309 7.16 17.16 0.80
N VAL A 310 7.77 18.22 1.34
CA VAL A 310 9.14 18.17 1.89
C VAL A 310 9.08 17.67 3.33
N THR A 311 9.52 16.43 3.55
CA THR A 311 9.52 15.75 4.86
C THR A 311 10.91 15.62 5.48
N ASP A 312 11.89 16.36 4.96
CA ASP A 312 13.27 16.41 5.47
C ASP A 312 13.43 17.45 6.60
N ASN A 313 14.54 17.39 7.35
CA ASN A 313 14.94 18.38 8.34
C ASN A 313 16.48 18.46 8.51
N PRO A 314 17.05 19.66 8.75
CA PRO A 314 16.42 20.97 8.62
C PRO A 314 16.07 21.29 7.16
N THR A 315 15.07 22.14 6.96
CA THR A 315 14.63 22.60 5.64
C THR A 315 15.38 23.87 5.27
N ILE A 316 15.85 23.93 4.02
CA ILE A 316 16.71 25.01 3.52
C ILE A 316 15.92 25.89 2.56
N PHE A 317 15.93 27.20 2.81
CA PHE A 317 15.20 28.22 2.09
C PHE A 317 16.20 29.24 1.50
N PRO A 318 16.79 28.96 0.32
CA PRO A 318 17.85 29.79 -0.24
C PRO A 318 17.41 31.23 -0.54
N ASP A 319 16.16 31.43 -0.94
CA ASP A 319 15.63 32.74 -1.32
C ASP A 319 15.40 33.65 -0.11
N GLU A 320 15.14 33.05 1.05
CA GLU A 320 14.91 33.71 2.32
C GLU A 320 16.18 33.81 3.19
N ASP A 321 17.31 33.25 2.74
CA ASP A 321 18.55 33.06 3.51
C ASP A 321 18.31 32.37 4.87
N GLN A 322 17.49 31.31 4.87
CA GLN A 322 17.09 30.60 6.09
C GLN A 322 17.36 29.10 6.04
N ILE A 323 17.73 28.55 7.20
CA ILE A 323 17.76 27.12 7.47
C ILE A 323 16.92 26.89 8.73
N ILE A 324 15.80 26.19 8.58
CA ILE A 324 14.80 26.05 9.63
C ILE A 324 14.76 24.59 10.09
N SER A 325 14.96 24.37 11.39
CA SER A 325 14.68 23.08 12.02
C SER A 325 13.19 23.01 12.38
N GLY A 326 12.48 22.02 11.85
CA GLY A 326 11.07 21.76 12.09
C GLY A 326 10.79 20.27 12.32
N GLY A 327 9.53 19.86 12.13
CA GLY A 327 9.04 18.51 12.41
C GLY A 327 8.33 17.85 11.22
N ASN A 328 8.57 18.30 9.99
CA ASN A 328 7.87 17.79 8.79
C ASN A 328 8.12 16.29 8.52
N PHE A 329 9.12 15.70 9.18
CA PHE A 329 9.40 14.27 9.12
C PHE A 329 8.41 13.39 9.91
N HIS A 330 7.55 13.98 10.75
CA HIS A 330 6.75 13.24 11.72
C HIS A 330 5.49 12.66 11.04
N GLY A 331 5.43 11.34 10.90
CA GLY A 331 4.43 10.66 10.07
C GLY A 331 3.02 10.52 10.67
N GLN A 332 2.59 11.40 11.58
CA GLN A 332 1.29 11.27 12.27
C GLN A 332 0.08 11.28 11.31
N PRO A 333 0.05 12.15 10.27
CA PRO A 333 -1.05 12.14 9.31
C PRO A 333 -1.21 10.80 8.60
N LEU A 334 -0.10 10.14 8.26
CA LEU A 334 -0.13 8.81 7.66
C LEU A 334 -0.52 7.72 8.67
N ALA A 335 0.01 7.77 9.89
CA ALA A 335 -0.24 6.74 10.90
C ALA A 335 -1.74 6.59 11.20
N ILE A 336 -2.42 7.70 11.49
CA ILE A 336 -3.85 7.73 11.80
C ILE A 336 -4.68 7.24 10.61
N THR A 337 -4.33 7.70 9.40
CA THR A 337 -5.11 7.37 8.20
C THR A 337 -4.92 5.93 7.76
N PHE A 338 -3.73 5.34 7.95
CA PHE A 338 -3.53 3.91 7.69
C PHE A 338 -4.27 3.02 8.69
N ASP A 339 -4.37 3.41 9.95
CA ASP A 339 -5.18 2.71 10.95
C ASP A 339 -6.67 2.79 10.65
N PHE A 340 -7.14 3.97 10.25
CA PHE A 340 -8.49 4.18 9.76
C PHE A 340 -8.79 3.31 8.52
N LEU A 341 -7.88 3.25 7.55
CA LEU A 341 -8.04 2.42 6.36
C LEU A 341 -8.05 0.92 6.69
N ALA A 342 -7.23 0.48 7.64
CA ALA A 342 -7.21 -0.91 8.09
C ALA A 342 -8.55 -1.35 8.66
N ILE A 343 -9.20 -0.49 9.47
CA ILE A 343 -10.56 -0.72 9.96
C ILE A 343 -11.56 -0.81 8.80
N ALA A 344 -11.52 0.17 7.89
CA ALA A 344 -12.45 0.23 6.77
C ALA A 344 -12.36 -1.00 5.83
N LEU A 345 -11.15 -1.50 5.58
CA LEU A 345 -10.94 -2.71 4.76
C LEU A 345 -11.27 -4.01 5.50
N ALA A 346 -11.05 -4.05 6.82
CA ALA A 346 -11.45 -5.21 7.63
C ALA A 346 -12.98 -5.43 7.60
N GLU A 347 -13.77 -4.35 7.51
CA GLU A 347 -15.23 -4.45 7.40
C GLU A 347 -15.69 -5.12 6.10
N LEU A 348 -14.97 -4.96 4.97
CA LEU A 348 -15.24 -5.74 3.76
C LEU A 348 -15.07 -7.24 4.01
N GLY A 349 -14.07 -7.62 4.80
CA GLY A 349 -13.85 -9.01 5.22
C GLY A 349 -14.95 -9.53 6.15
N ASN A 350 -15.35 -8.73 7.15
CA ASN A 350 -16.44 -9.07 8.06
C ASN A 350 -17.75 -9.33 7.30
N ILE A 351 -18.17 -8.42 6.42
CA ILE A 351 -19.43 -8.57 5.68
C ILE A 351 -19.38 -9.71 4.65
N SER A 352 -18.22 -9.91 4.00
CA SER A 352 -17.96 -11.02 3.08
C SER A 352 -18.11 -12.37 3.76
N GLU A 353 -17.49 -12.56 4.92
CA GLU A 353 -17.61 -13.81 5.68
C GLU A 353 -19.05 -14.05 6.15
N ARG A 354 -19.81 -13.00 6.50
CA ARG A 354 -21.24 -13.16 6.79
C ARG A 354 -22.04 -13.62 5.56
N ARG A 355 -21.69 -13.19 4.34
CA ARG A 355 -22.31 -13.72 3.10
C ARG A 355 -21.91 -15.18 2.86
N VAL A 356 -20.65 -15.56 3.10
CA VAL A 356 -20.22 -16.98 3.09
C VAL A 356 -21.09 -17.79 4.04
N ALA A 357 -21.26 -17.34 5.28
CA ALA A 357 -22.12 -18.02 6.26
C ALA A 357 -23.56 -18.17 5.74
N GLN A 358 -24.17 -17.11 5.20
CA GLN A 358 -25.54 -17.18 4.67
C GLN A 358 -25.70 -18.19 3.52
N LEU A 359 -24.71 -18.28 2.62
CA LEU A 359 -24.75 -19.23 1.50
C LEU A 359 -24.73 -20.69 1.96
N ILE A 360 -23.98 -20.99 3.02
CA ILE A 360 -23.81 -22.37 3.51
C ILE A 360 -24.92 -22.85 4.47
N LEU A 361 -25.81 -21.98 4.92
CA LEU A 361 -26.90 -22.36 5.86
C LEU A 361 -28.00 -23.23 5.22
N GLY A 362 -27.97 -23.46 3.90
CA GLY A 362 -29.01 -24.25 3.22
C GLY A 362 -30.35 -23.52 3.09
N HIS A 363 -30.34 -22.19 3.12
CA HIS A 363 -31.55 -21.38 2.97
C HIS A 363 -31.87 -21.12 1.50
N ARG A 364 -33.14 -20.74 1.23
CA ARG A 364 -33.60 -20.31 -0.11
C ARG A 364 -33.33 -21.36 -1.20
N GLY A 365 -33.51 -22.64 -0.86
CA GLY A 365 -33.34 -23.76 -1.79
C GLY A 365 -31.89 -24.10 -2.15
N LEU A 366 -30.90 -23.60 -1.40
CA LEU A 366 -29.53 -24.14 -1.44
C LEU A 366 -29.43 -25.36 -0.51
N PRO A 367 -28.55 -26.32 -0.79
CA PRO A 367 -28.23 -27.38 0.18
C PRO A 367 -27.37 -26.83 1.32
N GLU A 368 -27.50 -27.42 2.51
CA GLU A 368 -26.61 -27.14 3.65
C GLU A 368 -25.16 -27.36 3.25
N PHE A 369 -24.28 -26.46 3.67
CA PHE A 369 -22.85 -26.45 3.34
C PHE A 369 -22.54 -26.49 1.84
N LEU A 370 -23.51 -26.14 0.98
CA LEU A 370 -23.41 -26.25 -0.47
C LEU A 370 -22.96 -27.65 -0.94
N VAL A 371 -23.31 -28.68 -0.16
CA VAL A 371 -22.93 -30.07 -0.42
C VAL A 371 -23.84 -30.69 -1.47
N ALA A 372 -23.25 -31.28 -2.52
CA ALA A 372 -24.04 -31.94 -3.56
C ALA A 372 -24.55 -33.32 -3.10
N ASN A 373 -23.75 -34.05 -2.31
CA ASN A 373 -24.06 -35.40 -1.80
C ASN A 373 -23.87 -35.46 -0.28
N PRO A 374 -24.90 -35.08 0.52
CA PRO A 374 -24.78 -35.03 1.98
C PRO A 374 -24.55 -36.39 2.63
N GLY A 375 -23.95 -36.40 3.83
CA GLY A 375 -23.73 -37.60 4.66
C GLY A 375 -22.27 -38.07 4.66
N LEU A 376 -21.69 -38.31 3.49
CA LEU A 376 -20.26 -38.64 3.35
C LEU A 376 -19.36 -37.43 3.10
N ASN A 377 -19.95 -36.31 2.67
CA ASN A 377 -19.24 -35.10 2.29
C ASN A 377 -19.60 -33.94 3.22
N SER A 378 -18.61 -33.14 3.58
CA SER A 378 -18.74 -31.93 4.40
C SER A 378 -18.93 -30.66 3.58
N GLY A 379 -18.64 -30.71 2.27
CA GLY A 379 -18.80 -29.59 1.36
C GLY A 379 -18.00 -28.36 1.82
N PHE A 380 -18.68 -27.21 1.88
CA PHE A 380 -18.07 -25.90 2.15
C PHE A 380 -18.10 -25.51 3.64
N MET A 381 -18.34 -26.46 4.54
CA MET A 381 -18.34 -26.23 5.99
C MET A 381 -17.01 -25.63 6.49
N ILE A 382 -15.89 -26.29 6.20
CA ILE A 382 -14.58 -25.89 6.74
C ILE A 382 -13.95 -24.67 6.05
N PRO A 383 -14.15 -24.41 4.74
CA PRO A 383 -13.79 -23.12 4.14
C PRO A 383 -14.35 -21.91 4.90
N GLN A 384 -15.55 -21.99 5.47
CA GLN A 384 -16.09 -20.91 6.31
C GLN A 384 -15.32 -20.75 7.63
N TYR A 385 -14.81 -21.82 8.23
CA TYR A 385 -14.01 -21.76 9.46
C TYR A 385 -12.70 -20.99 9.21
N VAL A 386 -12.08 -21.26 8.06
CA VAL A 386 -10.88 -20.53 7.60
C VAL A 386 -11.20 -19.04 7.45
N SER A 387 -12.28 -18.70 6.76
CA SER A 387 -12.70 -17.30 6.61
C SER A 387 -12.97 -16.61 7.95
N ALA A 388 -13.66 -17.29 8.88
CA ALA A 388 -13.94 -16.76 10.21
C ALA A 388 -12.67 -16.53 11.04
N SER A 389 -11.70 -17.45 10.97
CA SER A 389 -10.40 -17.30 11.62
C SER A 389 -9.62 -16.09 11.08
N ILE A 390 -9.56 -15.92 9.76
CA ILE A 390 -8.86 -14.81 9.10
C ILE A 390 -9.52 -13.47 9.46
N VAL A 391 -10.85 -13.41 9.45
CA VAL A 391 -11.61 -12.24 9.90
C VAL A 391 -11.26 -11.89 11.35
N SER A 392 -11.12 -12.88 12.23
CA SER A 392 -10.71 -12.64 13.61
C SER A 392 -9.28 -12.06 13.71
N GLN A 393 -8.36 -12.48 12.84
CA GLN A 393 -7.01 -11.90 12.79
C GLN A 393 -7.05 -10.42 12.38
N ASN A 394 -7.90 -10.06 11.41
CA ASN A 394 -8.06 -8.65 11.00
C ASN A 394 -8.47 -7.75 12.17
N LYS A 395 -9.32 -8.24 13.09
CA LYS A 395 -9.70 -7.49 14.30
C LYS A 395 -8.49 -7.12 15.17
N MET A 396 -7.48 -8.00 15.24
CA MET A 396 -6.23 -7.71 15.95
C MET A 396 -5.42 -6.64 15.22
N TYR A 397 -5.32 -6.73 13.89
CA TYR A 397 -4.63 -5.72 13.07
C TYR A 397 -5.34 -4.37 13.00
N CYS A 398 -6.62 -4.29 13.40
CA CYS A 398 -7.36 -3.03 13.53
C CYS A 398 -7.00 -2.25 14.80
N TYR A 399 -6.24 -2.81 15.75
CA TYR A 399 -5.71 -2.02 16.86
C TYR A 399 -4.82 -0.89 16.32
N ALA A 400 -5.08 0.35 16.73
CA ALA A 400 -4.37 1.52 16.20
C ALA A 400 -2.93 1.55 16.73
N ALA A 401 -1.95 1.45 15.84
CA ALA A 401 -0.55 1.66 16.23
C ALA A 401 -0.28 3.15 16.44
N SER A 402 -1.02 4.03 15.76
CA SER A 402 -0.87 5.48 15.84
C SER A 402 -1.30 6.09 17.18
N SER A 403 -1.94 5.30 18.05
CA SER A 403 -2.29 5.70 19.42
C SER A 403 -1.22 5.34 20.45
N ASP A 404 -0.11 4.75 20.02
CA ASP A 404 1.04 4.41 20.85
C ASP A 404 2.24 5.30 20.49
N SER A 405 3.13 5.50 21.46
CA SER A 405 4.39 6.23 21.28
C SER A 405 5.38 5.78 22.35
N ILE A 406 6.62 5.51 21.95
CA ILE A 406 7.71 5.11 22.85
C ILE A 406 8.85 6.11 22.71
N VAL A 407 9.19 6.75 23.83
CA VAL A 407 10.30 7.71 23.93
C VAL A 407 11.61 7.02 23.54
N SER A 408 12.39 7.68 22.67
CA SER A 408 13.70 7.21 22.23
C SER A 408 14.73 8.35 22.28
N SER A 409 15.96 8.08 21.83
CA SER A 409 17.04 9.08 21.76
C SER A 409 17.22 9.88 23.06
N ASN A 410 17.22 9.19 24.22
CA ASN A 410 17.38 9.79 25.56
C ASN A 410 16.40 10.94 25.86
N GLY A 411 15.14 10.83 25.42
CA GLY A 411 14.10 11.83 25.66
C GLY A 411 14.04 12.94 24.61
N GLN A 412 14.92 12.93 23.60
CA GLN A 412 14.87 13.93 22.52
C GLN A 412 13.79 13.62 21.48
N GLU A 413 13.55 12.34 21.23
CA GLU A 413 12.46 11.84 20.38
C GLU A 413 11.39 11.26 21.31
N ASP A 414 10.65 12.16 21.97
CA ASP A 414 9.70 11.86 23.04
C ASP A 414 8.28 11.53 22.54
N HIS A 415 7.96 11.90 21.29
CA HIS A 415 6.73 11.54 20.61
C HIS A 415 7.01 11.05 19.19
N VAL A 416 6.40 9.93 18.82
CA VAL A 416 6.57 9.29 17.51
C VAL A 416 5.22 8.79 16.98
N SER A 417 5.09 8.61 15.66
CA SER A 417 3.79 8.28 15.06
C SER A 417 3.45 6.79 15.00
N MET A 418 4.46 5.92 15.05
CA MET A 418 4.34 4.50 14.70
C MET A 418 3.74 4.24 13.29
N GLY A 419 3.83 5.22 12.39
CA GLY A 419 3.19 5.16 11.07
C GLY A 419 3.69 4.03 10.17
N ALA A 420 4.96 3.62 10.31
CA ALA A 420 5.48 2.44 9.64
C ALA A 420 4.75 1.15 10.07
N THR A 421 4.51 0.98 11.38
CA THR A 421 3.74 -0.15 11.92
C THR A 421 2.30 -0.12 11.42
N SER A 422 1.67 1.06 11.37
CA SER A 422 0.33 1.23 10.78
C SER A 422 0.30 0.80 9.31
N ALA A 423 1.30 1.17 8.51
CA ALA A 423 1.40 0.82 7.11
C ALA A 423 1.62 -0.70 6.88
N ILE A 424 2.45 -1.34 7.70
CA ILE A 424 2.74 -2.78 7.60
C ILE A 424 1.53 -3.62 7.96
N LYS A 425 0.85 -3.32 9.08
CA LYS A 425 -0.33 -4.09 9.50
C LYS A 425 -1.51 -3.90 8.54
N LEU A 426 -1.63 -2.73 7.92
CA LEU A 426 -2.59 -2.49 6.83
C LEU A 426 -2.41 -3.49 5.68
N LEU A 427 -1.17 -3.78 5.26
CA LEU A 427 -0.93 -4.79 4.22
C LEU A 427 -1.32 -6.20 4.67
N LYS A 428 -1.14 -6.56 5.95
CA LYS A 428 -1.59 -7.86 6.47
C LYS A 428 -3.13 -7.98 6.42
N VAL A 429 -3.88 -6.90 6.70
CA VAL A 429 -5.35 -6.86 6.51
C VAL A 429 -5.73 -7.10 5.04
N MET A 430 -5.00 -6.48 4.10
CA MET A 430 -5.26 -6.66 2.66
C MET A 430 -4.92 -8.06 2.15
N ASP A 431 -3.82 -8.66 2.63
CA ASP A 431 -3.45 -10.04 2.29
C ASP A 431 -4.51 -11.03 2.82
N ASN A 432 -5.07 -10.78 4.01
CA ASN A 432 -6.20 -11.53 4.55
C ASN A 432 -7.48 -11.32 3.75
N LEU A 433 -7.74 -10.11 3.26
CA LEU A 433 -8.93 -9.81 2.46
C LEU A 433 -8.92 -10.54 1.11
N ASP A 434 -7.77 -10.71 0.46
CA ASP A 434 -7.64 -11.54 -0.75
C ASP A 434 -8.14 -12.97 -0.51
N LEU A 435 -7.80 -13.56 0.64
CA LEU A 435 -8.24 -14.91 1.02
C LEU A 435 -9.74 -14.97 1.32
N ILE A 436 -10.25 -14.03 2.10
CA ILE A 436 -11.68 -13.97 2.47
C ILE A 436 -12.55 -13.85 1.21
N LEU A 437 -12.22 -12.91 0.32
CA LEU A 437 -12.94 -12.71 -0.94
C LEU A 437 -12.84 -13.93 -1.87
N SER A 438 -11.69 -14.63 -1.86
CA SER A 438 -11.53 -15.88 -2.61
C SER A 438 -12.47 -16.97 -2.09
N ILE A 439 -12.59 -17.12 -0.77
CA ILE A 439 -13.50 -18.08 -0.17
C ILE A 439 -14.96 -17.72 -0.50
N GLU A 440 -15.31 -16.43 -0.46
CA GLU A 440 -16.65 -15.97 -0.87
C GLU A 440 -16.94 -16.31 -2.34
N LEU A 441 -16.05 -15.99 -3.28
CA LEU A 441 -16.23 -16.34 -4.68
C LEU A 441 -16.38 -17.85 -4.88
N MET A 442 -15.59 -18.66 -4.18
CA MET A 442 -15.68 -20.12 -4.26
C MET A 442 -17.05 -20.64 -3.82
N ASN A 443 -17.59 -20.10 -2.72
CA ASN A 443 -18.93 -20.44 -2.22
C ASN A 443 -20.04 -19.94 -3.17
N ALA A 444 -19.94 -18.70 -3.63
CA ALA A 444 -20.94 -18.10 -4.51
C ALA A 444 -21.02 -18.83 -5.87
N ALA A 445 -19.87 -19.19 -6.44
CA ALA A 445 -19.80 -19.98 -7.66
C ALA A 445 -20.41 -21.38 -7.47
N GLN A 446 -20.16 -22.03 -6.33
CA GLN A 446 -20.79 -23.32 -5.99
C GLN A 446 -22.32 -23.17 -5.86
N ALA A 447 -22.78 -22.16 -5.12
CA ALA A 447 -24.19 -21.87 -4.94
C ALA A 447 -24.91 -21.59 -6.27
N MET A 448 -24.23 -20.90 -7.21
CA MET A 448 -24.77 -20.62 -8.55
C MET A 448 -25.06 -21.90 -9.35
N GLU A 449 -24.27 -22.96 -9.21
CA GLU A 449 -24.54 -24.22 -9.90
C GLU A 449 -25.83 -24.88 -9.40
N PHE A 450 -26.20 -24.71 -8.14
CA PHE A 450 -27.48 -25.16 -7.59
C PHE A 450 -28.67 -24.31 -8.06
N ARG A 451 -28.44 -23.22 -8.79
CA ARG A 451 -29.49 -22.37 -9.38
C ARG A 451 -29.85 -22.74 -10.81
N ARG A 452 -29.08 -23.63 -11.45
CA ARG A 452 -29.34 -24.06 -12.83
C ARG A 452 -30.72 -24.73 -12.95
N PRO A 453 -31.44 -24.52 -14.08
CA PRO A 453 -30.97 -23.94 -15.34
C PRO A 453 -31.05 -22.40 -15.44
N LEU A 454 -31.50 -21.69 -14.39
CA LEU A 454 -31.56 -20.22 -14.41
C LEU A 454 -30.16 -19.62 -14.57
N LYS A 455 -30.12 -18.47 -15.22
CA LYS A 455 -28.88 -17.72 -15.51
C LYS A 455 -28.81 -16.41 -14.76
N SER A 456 -27.59 -16.04 -14.39
CA SER A 456 -27.24 -14.72 -13.91
C SER A 456 -27.10 -13.73 -15.07
N SER A 457 -26.60 -12.52 -14.80
CA SER A 457 -26.24 -11.54 -15.82
C SER A 457 -25.15 -12.09 -16.75
N LEU A 458 -25.06 -11.53 -17.96
CA LEU A 458 -24.02 -11.94 -18.93
C LEU A 458 -22.60 -11.78 -18.37
N LEU A 459 -22.37 -10.71 -17.59
CA LEU A 459 -21.08 -10.42 -16.97
C LEU A 459 -20.71 -11.48 -15.92
N ILE A 460 -21.65 -11.83 -15.04
CA ILE A 460 -21.42 -12.85 -14.01
C ILE A 460 -21.24 -14.23 -14.66
N GLU A 461 -22.05 -14.60 -15.65
CA GLU A 461 -21.92 -15.86 -16.36
C GLU A 461 -20.56 -15.98 -17.08
N LYS A 462 -20.09 -14.91 -17.73
CA LYS A 462 -18.75 -14.88 -18.35
C LYS A 462 -17.65 -15.04 -17.29
N THR A 463 -17.76 -14.35 -16.17
CA THR A 463 -16.79 -14.40 -15.07
C THR A 463 -16.72 -15.81 -14.48
N LEU A 464 -17.88 -16.40 -14.16
CA LEU A 464 -17.96 -17.75 -13.61
C LEU A 464 -17.49 -18.81 -14.62
N LYS A 465 -17.78 -18.65 -15.91
CA LYS A 465 -17.27 -19.54 -16.96
C LYS A 465 -15.74 -19.55 -17.02
N GLU A 466 -15.10 -18.39 -16.94
CA GLU A 466 -13.64 -18.31 -16.89
C GLU A 466 -13.09 -18.90 -15.59
N TYR A 467 -13.71 -18.58 -14.45
CA TYR A 467 -13.35 -19.15 -13.14
C TYR A 467 -13.43 -20.68 -13.12
N ARG A 468 -14.47 -21.26 -13.72
CA ARG A 468 -14.69 -22.72 -13.79
C ARG A 468 -13.67 -23.48 -14.64
N LYS A 469 -12.86 -22.79 -15.45
CA LYS A 469 -11.70 -23.41 -16.11
C LYS A 469 -10.60 -23.79 -15.12
N GLU A 470 -10.54 -23.14 -13.97
CA GLU A 470 -9.51 -23.35 -12.95
C GLU A 470 -10.04 -24.09 -11.71
N VAL A 471 -11.25 -23.73 -11.27
CA VAL A 471 -11.89 -24.30 -10.07
C VAL A 471 -13.23 -24.95 -10.44
N SER A 472 -13.25 -26.28 -10.49
CA SER A 472 -14.43 -27.07 -10.89
C SER A 472 -15.54 -27.06 -9.82
N PHE A 473 -16.77 -27.44 -10.22
CA PHE A 473 -17.84 -27.71 -9.28
C PHE A 473 -17.47 -28.85 -8.34
N VAL A 474 -17.73 -28.69 -7.04
CA VAL A 474 -17.38 -29.68 -6.03
C VAL A 474 -18.58 -30.60 -5.81
N LYS A 475 -18.52 -31.81 -6.38
CA LYS A 475 -19.56 -32.83 -6.23
C LYS A 475 -19.36 -33.72 -4.99
N GLU A 476 -18.11 -33.96 -4.64
CA GLU A 476 -17.66 -34.77 -3.50
C GLU A 476 -16.51 -34.01 -2.82
N ASP A 477 -16.19 -34.36 -1.57
CA ASP A 477 -15.14 -33.69 -0.81
C ASP A 477 -13.79 -33.80 -1.52
N ILE A 478 -13.09 -32.67 -1.58
CA ILE A 478 -11.77 -32.53 -2.21
C ILE A 478 -10.80 -31.81 -1.27
N VAL A 479 -9.54 -31.74 -1.68
CA VAL A 479 -8.50 -30.98 -0.98
C VAL A 479 -8.71 -29.46 -1.19
N MET A 480 -9.55 -28.86 -0.36
CA MET A 480 -10.07 -27.49 -0.54
C MET A 480 -9.00 -26.39 -0.60
N TYR A 481 -7.91 -26.48 0.17
CA TYR A 481 -6.91 -25.41 0.21
C TYR A 481 -6.26 -25.14 -1.17
N LYS A 482 -6.16 -26.19 -2.01
CA LYS A 482 -5.64 -26.05 -3.38
C LYS A 482 -6.58 -25.23 -4.25
N GLU A 483 -7.88 -25.44 -4.11
CA GLU A 483 -8.88 -24.68 -4.85
C GLU A 483 -8.94 -23.23 -4.36
N ILE A 484 -8.85 -22.99 -3.05
CA ILE A 484 -8.75 -21.62 -2.50
C ILE A 484 -7.54 -20.89 -3.10
N HIS A 485 -6.37 -21.52 -3.17
CA HIS A 485 -5.18 -20.91 -3.78
C HIS A 485 -5.34 -20.63 -5.28
N LYS A 486 -6.04 -21.50 -6.02
CA LYS A 486 -6.38 -21.22 -7.42
C LYS A 486 -7.34 -20.02 -7.52
N THR A 487 -8.32 -19.90 -6.62
CA THR A 487 -9.22 -18.74 -6.58
C THR A 487 -8.48 -17.44 -6.29
N VAL A 488 -7.52 -17.44 -5.36
CA VAL A 488 -6.63 -16.29 -5.11
C VAL A 488 -5.88 -15.91 -6.38
N ALA A 489 -5.29 -16.90 -7.07
CA ALA A 489 -4.56 -16.66 -8.30
C ALA A 489 -5.47 -16.10 -9.42
N PHE A 490 -6.68 -16.63 -9.56
CA PHE A 490 -7.71 -16.14 -10.49
C PHE A 490 -8.07 -14.69 -10.19
N LEU A 491 -8.41 -14.38 -8.95
CA LEU A 491 -8.77 -13.01 -8.54
C LEU A 491 -7.61 -12.03 -8.81
N ASN A 492 -6.37 -12.43 -8.54
CA ASN A 492 -5.20 -11.59 -8.81
C ASN A 492 -5.05 -11.19 -10.28
N ARG A 493 -5.53 -12.01 -11.22
CA ARG A 493 -5.55 -11.70 -12.66
C ARG A 493 -6.83 -11.02 -13.14
N LEU A 494 -7.91 -11.09 -12.35
CA LEU A 494 -9.19 -10.50 -12.72
C LEU A 494 -9.13 -8.97 -12.70
N GLN A 495 -9.34 -8.36 -13.87
CA GLN A 495 -9.46 -6.91 -14.04
C GLN A 495 -10.94 -6.54 -14.12
N VAL A 496 -11.51 -6.06 -13.02
CA VAL A 496 -12.95 -5.74 -12.93
C VAL A 496 -13.34 -4.55 -13.83
N ASP A 497 -12.44 -3.58 -14.03
CA ASP A 497 -12.69 -2.42 -14.92
C ASP A 497 -12.81 -2.79 -16.40
N ALA A 498 -12.32 -3.98 -16.77
CA ALA A 498 -12.43 -4.52 -18.12
C ALA A 498 -13.66 -5.40 -18.33
N LEU A 499 -14.53 -5.54 -17.30
CA LEU A 499 -15.80 -6.28 -17.31
C LEU A 499 -16.97 -5.31 -17.48
#